data_AF-A0A656AZZ4-F1
#
_entry.id   AF-A0A656AZZ4-F1
#
_cell.length_a   1.000
_cell.length_b   1.000
_cell.length_c   1.000
_cell.angle_alpha   90.00
_cell.angle_beta   90.00
_cell.angle_gamma   90.00
#
_symmetry.space_group_name_H-M   'P 1'
#
loop_
_entity.id
_entity.type
_entity.pdbx_description
1 polymer ?
#
loop_
_entity_poly.entity_id
_entity_poly.type
_entity_poly.pdbx_seq_one_letter_code
_entity_poly.pdbx_strand_id
1 'polypeptide(L)' 'MVLNRLAIFGITVDSAANLKARFGGEGVITTADSRIPAMVIATNEELVIAEDTARLTNI' A
#
# COMPACT_ATOMS: atom_id res chain seq x y z
N MET A 1 -7.40 4.09 12.10
CA MET A 1 -8.08 3.13 13.00
C MET A 1 -7.40 1.76 13.03
N VAL A 2 -7.07 1.13 11.88
CA VAL A 2 -6.38 -0.18 11.86
C VAL A 2 -4.95 -0.10 12.41
N LEU A 3 -4.09 0.73 11.82
CA LEU A 3 -2.68 0.83 12.23
C LEU A 3 -2.51 1.29 13.69
N ASN A 4 -3.41 2.13 14.21
CA ASN A 4 -3.40 2.54 15.62
C ASN A 4 -3.57 1.34 16.59
N ARG A 5 -4.32 0.30 16.20
CA ARG A 5 -4.47 -0.92 17.01
C ARG A 5 -3.24 -1.83 16.91
N LEU A 6 -2.43 -1.66 15.87
CA LEU A 6 -1.18 -2.38 15.64
C LEU A 6 0.04 -1.63 16.19
N ALA A 7 -0.16 -0.53 16.93
CA ALA A 7 0.92 0.27 17.50
C ALA A 7 1.86 -0.52 18.42
N ILE A 8 1.37 -1.61 19.05
CA ILE A 8 2.17 -2.53 19.87
C ILE A 8 3.33 -3.18 19.09
N PHE A 9 3.21 -3.28 17.75
CA PHE A 9 4.28 -3.79 16.89
C PHE A 9 5.31 -2.72 16.49
N GLY A 10 5.19 -1.50 17.02
CA GLY A 10 6.07 -0.37 16.71
C GLY A 10 5.73 0.32 15.39
N ILE A 11 4.45 0.33 15.01
CA ILE A 11 3.97 1.05 13.83
C ILE A 11 3.59 2.49 14.21
N THR A 12 4.22 3.46 13.55
CA THR A 12 3.93 4.89 13.72
C THR A 12 3.39 5.46 12.41
N VAL A 13 2.14 5.95 12.44
CA VAL A 13 1.42 6.42 11.24
C VAL A 13 1.71 7.89 10.96
N ASP A 14 2.03 8.22 9.71
CA ASP A 14 2.03 9.59 9.22
C ASP A 14 0.61 9.94 8.74
N SER A 15 -0.07 10.81 9.50
CA SER A 15 -1.46 11.18 9.22
C SER A 15 -1.61 12.01 7.93
N ALA A 16 -0.61 12.82 7.59
CA ALA A 16 -0.64 13.66 6.39
C ALA A 16 -0.40 12.81 5.14
N ALA A 17 0.61 11.92 5.18
CA ALA A 17 0.87 10.98 4.09
C ALA A 17 -0.32 10.03 3.88
N ASN A 18 -0.91 9.50 4.95
CA ASN A 18 -2.11 8.65 4.89
C ASN A 18 -3.34 9.37 4.32
N LEU A 19 -3.47 10.69 4.53
CA LEU A 19 -4.57 11.46 3.94
C LEU A 19 -4.32 11.71 2.46
N LYS A 20 -3.06 11.99 2.07
CA LYS A 20 -2.65 12.21 0.68
C LYS A 20 -2.77 10.95 -0.18
N ALA A 21 -2.54 9.77 0.39
CA ALA A 21 -2.62 8.48 -0.30
C ALA A 21 -4.06 7.96 -0.50
N ARG A 22 -5.09 8.83 -0.43
CA ARG A 22 -6.49 8.46 -0.70
C ARG A 22 -6.86 8.82 -2.13
N PHE A 23 -7.94 8.22 -2.64
CA PHE A 23 -8.55 8.58 -3.92
C PHE A 23 -7.58 8.53 -5.11
N GLY A 24 -6.84 7.44 -5.26
CA GLY A 24 -5.86 7.26 -6.34
C GLY A 24 -4.45 7.76 -6.00
N GLY A 25 -4.23 8.31 -4.81
CA GLY A 25 -2.90 8.48 -4.25
C GLY A 25 -2.31 7.16 -3.74
N GLU A 26 -0.99 7.05 -3.76
CA GLU A 26 -0.24 5.88 -3.30
C GLU A 26 1.00 6.31 -2.51
N GLY A 27 1.58 5.38 -1.75
CA GLY A 27 2.86 5.56 -1.09
C GLY A 27 2.89 5.09 0.36
N VAL A 28 4.04 5.32 0.99
CA VAL A 28 4.27 4.99 2.41
C VAL A 28 3.46 5.94 3.30
N ILE A 29 2.76 5.37 4.27
CA ILE A 29 1.85 6.08 5.19
C ILE A 29 2.31 6.00 6.66
N THR A 30 3.54 5.55 6.89
CA THR A 30 4.21 5.52 8.20
C THR A 30 5.36 6.51 8.24
N THR A 31 5.71 6.97 9.42
CA THR A 31 6.90 7.83 9.62
C THR A 31 8.19 7.04 9.37
N ALA A 32 9.29 7.74 9.10
CA ALA A 32 10.58 7.12 8.77
C ALA A 32 11.19 6.29 9.93
N ASP A 33 10.80 6.59 11.18
CA ASP A 33 11.21 5.91 12.40
C ASP A 33 10.28 4.74 12.79
N SER A 34 9.19 4.51 12.05
CA SER A 34 8.31 3.36 12.26
C SER A 34 9.07 2.05 12.06
N ARG A 35 8.95 1.10 13.00
CA ARG A 35 9.63 -0.20 12.91
C ARG A 35 9.18 -1.02 11.71
N ILE A 36 7.89 -0.92 11.38
CA ILE A 36 7.28 -1.63 10.25
C ILE A 36 6.69 -0.58 9.31
N PRO A 37 7.05 -0.59 8.02
CA PRO A 37 6.46 0.29 7.03
C PRO A 37 5.06 -0.18 6.66
N ALA A 38 4.12 0.76 6.50
CA ALA A 38 2.83 0.51 5.87
C ALA A 38 2.65 1.43 4.67
N MET A 39 1.98 0.95 3.63
CA MET A 39 1.79 1.67 2.38
C MET A 39 0.40 1.45 1.79
N VAL A 40 -0.06 2.42 1.02
CA VAL A 40 -1.19 2.30 0.11
C VAL A 40 -0.64 2.06 -1.29
N ILE A 41 -1.11 1.00 -1.93
CA ILE A 41 -0.78 0.66 -3.32
C ILE A 41 -2.11 0.54 -4.06
N ALA A 42 -2.22 1.18 -5.23
CA ALA A 42 -3.41 1.01 -6.05
C ALA A 42 -3.35 -0.36 -6.71
N THR A 43 -4.49 -1.06 -6.69
CA THR A 43 -4.63 -2.30 -7.44
C THR A 43 -4.81 -1.97 -8.91
N ASN A 44 -4.24 -2.80 -9.78
CA ASN A 44 -4.50 -2.77 -11.21
C ASN A 44 -4.82 -4.20 -11.65
N GLU A 45 -6.08 -4.56 -11.51
CA GLU A 45 -6.55 -5.92 -11.79
C GLU A 45 -6.45 -6.23 -13.29
N GLU A 46 -6.70 -5.24 -14.14
CA GLU A 46 -6.61 -5.38 -15.60
C GLU A 46 -5.20 -5.72 -16.05
N LEU A 47 -4.18 -5.09 -15.45
CA LEU A 47 -2.78 -5.42 -15.75
C LEU A 47 -2.46 -6.86 -15.32
N VAL A 48 -2.86 -7.27 -14.12
CA VAL A 48 -2.60 -8.63 -13.63
C VAL A 48 -3.27 -9.67 -14.55
N ILE A 49 -4.51 -9.43 -14.97
CA ILE A 49 -5.22 -10.30 -15.92
C ILE A 49 -4.50 -10.34 -17.28
N ALA A 50 -4.05 -9.19 -17.78
CA ALA A 50 -3.33 -9.12 -19.06
C ALA A 50 -1.99 -9.86 -19.01
N GLU A 51 -1.21 -9.67 -17.94
CA GLU A 51 0.06 -10.36 -17.72
C GLU A 51 -0.13 -11.87 -17.57
N ASP A 52 -1.16 -12.32 -16.86
CA ASP A 52 -1.46 -13.74 -16.70
C ASP A 52 -1.93 -14.37 -18.03
N THR A 53 -2.78 -13.65 -18.77
CA THR A 53 -3.21 -14.07 -20.12
C THR A 53 -2.01 -14.19 -21.06
N ALA A 54 -1.12 -13.19 -21.09
CA ALA A 54 0.09 -13.21 -21.92
C ALA A 54 0.97 -14.41 -21.57
N ARG A 55 1.19 -14.66 -20.27
CA ARG A 55 1.95 -15.81 -19.76
C ARG A 55 1.35 -17.15 -20.16
N LEU A 56 0.03 -17.30 -20.07
CA LEU A 56 -0.68 -18.53 -20.44
C LEU A 56 -0.72 -18.77 -21.96
N THR A 57 -0.74 -17.70 -22.75
CA THR A 57 -0.79 -17.74 -24.22
C THR A 57 0.59 -17.65 -24.88
N ASN A 58 1.65 -17.56 -24.07
CA ASN A 58 3.06 -17.55 -24.48
C ASN A 58 3.42 -16.39 -25.42
N ILE A 59 2.78 -15.23 -25.21
CA ILE A 59 3.00 -13.96 -25.93
C ILE A 59 3.71 -12.97 -25.00
#